data_AF-A0A367J195-F1
#
_entry.id   AF-A0A367J195-F1
#
_cell.length_a   1.000
_cell.length_b   1.000
_cell.length_c   1.000
_cell.angle_alpha   90.00
_cell.angle_beta   90.00
_cell.angle_gamma   90.00
#
_symmetry.space_group_name_H-M   'P 1'
#
loop_
_entity.id
_entity.type
_entity.pdbx_description
1 polymer ?
#
loop_
_entity_poly.entity_id
_entity_poly.type
_entity_poly.pdbx_seq_one_letter_code
_entity_poly.pdbx_strand_id
1 'polypeptide(L)'
;ILLVAQIGSLCNSILAAAHIAWAMARDGCLPFSKFLYKLSGDNHIAANCLIVQLVICILIILPSFASTIYWQAIMSTAVISVNISYGLPLLCRLIWTRNKMPKGPFSLGKFSLPLNAISVIWVCFFGIILCFPSVSPVTTKTMNWASLMIGAVMTFSVIFWFVSGRHKHIRAIEKQ
;
A
#
# COMPACT_ATOMS: atom_id res chain seq x y z
N ILE A 1 -16.00 24.26 6.76
CA ILE A 1 -16.07 23.40 5.55
C ILE A 1 -14.86 22.47 5.41
N LEU A 2 -13.62 22.98 5.47
CA LEU A 2 -12.40 22.15 5.34
C LEU A 2 -12.29 21.05 6.41
N LEU A 3 -12.58 21.36 7.68
CA LEU A 3 -12.54 20.35 8.75
C LEU A 3 -13.54 19.20 8.52
N VAL A 4 -14.74 19.52 8.06
CA VAL A 4 -15.78 18.53 7.76
C VAL A 4 -15.34 17.62 6.61
N ALA A 5 -14.75 18.20 5.55
CA ALA A 5 -14.24 17.44 4.41
C ALA A 5 -13.08 16.51 4.82
N GLN A 6 -12.18 16.97 5.69
CA GLN A 6 -11.06 16.15 6.17
C GLN A 6 -11.55 14.98 7.03
N ILE A 7 -12.48 15.21 7.95
CA ILE A 7 -13.05 14.13 8.77
C ILE A 7 -13.75 13.09 7.89
N GLY A 8 -14.52 13.51 6.88
CA GLY A 8 -15.15 12.60 5.94
C GLY A 8 -14.16 11.74 5.16
N SER A 9 -13.09 12.35 4.64
CA SER A 9 -12.03 11.64 3.90
C SER A 9 -11.29 10.62 4.77
N LEU A 10 -11.01 10.97 6.03
CA LEU A 10 -10.36 10.09 7.00
C LEU A 10 -11.22 8.86 7.31
N CYS A 11 -12.51 9.06 7.61
CA CYS A 11 -13.45 7.95 7.86
C CYS A 11 -13.53 7.00 6.67
N ASN A 12 -13.63 7.54 5.45
CA ASN A 12 -13.69 6.73 4.23
C ASN A 12 -12.41 5.92 4.02
N SER A 13 -11.24 6.54 4.25
CA SER A 13 -9.94 5.88 4.06
C SER A 13 -9.73 4.72 5.05
N ILE A 14 -10.13 4.91 6.31
CA ILE A 14 -10.03 3.87 7.35
C ILE A 14 -10.95 2.69 7.01
N LEU A 15 -12.19 2.97 6.59
CA LEU A 15 -13.15 1.93 6.21
C LEU A 15 -12.68 1.14 4.98
N ALA A 16 -12.20 1.84 3.95
CA ALA A 16 -11.67 1.22 2.74
C ALA A 16 -10.48 0.30 3.04
N ALA A 17 -9.53 0.78 3.87
CA ALA A 17 -8.38 -0.03 4.29
C ALA A 17 -8.80 -1.29 5.05
N ALA A 18 -9.78 -1.19 5.95
CA ALA A 18 -10.29 -2.34 6.69
C ALA A 18 -10.99 -3.38 5.80
N HIS A 19 -11.74 -2.94 4.78
CA HIS A 19 -12.35 -3.85 3.81
C HIS A 19 -11.30 -4.60 2.98
N ILE A 20 -10.24 -3.92 2.54
CA ILE A 20 -9.13 -4.55 1.81
C ILE A 20 -8.42 -5.55 2.74
N ALA A 21 -8.14 -5.17 3.99
CA ALA A 21 -7.54 -6.07 4.97
C ALA A 21 -8.41 -7.30 5.25
N TRP A 22 -9.73 -7.12 5.36
CA TRP A 22 -10.67 -8.22 5.54
C TRP A 22 -10.74 -9.15 4.32
N ALA A 23 -10.76 -8.59 3.11
CA ALA A 23 -10.70 -9.38 1.87
C ALA A 23 -9.41 -10.21 1.80
N MET A 24 -8.26 -9.62 2.16
CA MET A 24 -6.99 -10.34 2.27
C MET A 24 -6.98 -11.40 3.38
N ALA A 25 -7.71 -11.17 4.49
CA ALA A 25 -7.87 -12.16 5.55
C ALA A 25 -8.71 -13.35 5.09
N ARG A 26 -9.78 -13.11 4.32
CA ARG A 26 -10.63 -14.16 3.71
C ARG A 26 -9.82 -15.05 2.77
N ASP A 27 -8.94 -14.46 1.97
CA ASP A 27 -8.07 -15.20 1.05
C ASP A 27 -6.88 -15.86 1.79
N GLY A 28 -6.83 -15.74 3.12
CA GLY A 28 -5.83 -16.37 3.97
C GLY A 28 -4.44 -15.71 3.95
N CYS A 29 -4.28 -14.61 3.20
CA CYS A 29 -2.99 -13.97 2.93
C CYS A 29 -2.34 -13.34 4.18
N LEU A 30 -3.12 -12.98 5.21
CA LEU A 30 -2.65 -12.32 6.42
C LEU A 30 -2.20 -13.29 7.54
N PRO A 31 -1.24 -12.89 8.40
CA PRO A 31 -0.93 -13.63 9.61
C PRO A 31 -2.13 -13.52 10.55
N PHE A 32 -2.48 -14.59 11.27
CA PHE A 32 -3.71 -14.65 12.08
C PHE A 32 -5.01 -14.38 11.29
N SER A 33 -5.09 -14.80 10.03
CA SER A 33 -6.28 -14.66 9.18
C SER A 33 -7.58 -15.14 9.83
N LYS A 34 -7.55 -16.17 10.69
CA LYS A 34 -8.71 -16.66 11.44
C LYS A 34 -9.28 -15.64 12.44
N PHE A 35 -8.44 -14.81 13.04
CA PHE A 35 -8.85 -13.76 13.97
C PHE A 35 -9.33 -12.51 13.23
N LEU A 36 -8.64 -12.14 12.14
CA LEU A 36 -8.96 -10.98 11.31
C LEU A 36 -10.23 -11.18 10.46
N TYR A 37 -10.50 -12.42 10.03
CA TYR A 37 -11.70 -12.74 9.25
C TYR A 37 -12.98 -12.72 10.09
N LYS A 38 -12.87 -12.89 11.42
CA LYS A 38 -14.04 -12.97 12.31
C LYS A 38 -14.79 -11.64 12.32
N LEU A 39 -15.99 -11.64 11.73
CA LEU A 39 -16.94 -10.53 11.83
C LEU A 39 -17.49 -10.47 13.25
N SER A 40 -17.69 -9.26 13.76
CA SER A 40 -18.24 -9.03 15.09
C SER A 40 -19.58 -8.31 14.99
N GLY A 41 -20.62 -8.88 15.63
CA GLY A 41 -21.97 -8.31 15.74
C GLY A 41 -22.88 -8.49 14.51
N ASP A 42 -24.15 -8.09 14.66
CA ASP A 42 -25.20 -8.15 13.63
C ASP A 42 -24.92 -7.28 12.39
N ASN A 43 -24.09 -6.25 12.53
CA ASN A 43 -23.81 -5.29 11.44
C ASN A 43 -22.73 -5.78 10.44
N HIS A 44 -22.24 -7.01 10.57
CA HIS A 44 -21.23 -7.60 9.68
C HIS A 44 -19.96 -6.75 9.47
N ILE A 45 -19.53 -6.01 10.51
CA ILE A 45 -18.37 -5.12 10.42
C ILE A 45 -17.09 -5.88 10.77
N ALA A 46 -16.03 -5.69 9.98
CA ALA A 46 -14.68 -6.21 10.25
C ALA A 46 -13.96 -5.43 11.36
N ALA A 47 -14.55 -5.41 12.57
CA ALA A 47 -14.07 -4.64 13.72
C ALA A 47 -12.62 -4.99 14.12
N ASN A 48 -12.24 -6.28 14.04
CA ASN A 48 -10.88 -6.72 14.36
C ASN A 48 -9.84 -6.14 13.39
N CYS A 49 -10.16 -6.06 12.09
CA CYS A 49 -9.29 -5.41 11.10
C CYS A 49 -9.15 -3.91 11.37
N LEU A 50 -10.25 -3.24 11.76
CA LEU A 50 -10.23 -1.82 12.12
C LEU A 50 -9.32 -1.56 13.33
N ILE A 51 -9.45 -2.35 14.40
CA ILE A 51 -8.65 -2.18 15.62
C ILE A 51 -7.16 -2.40 15.31
N VAL A 52 -6.82 -3.47 14.58
CA VAL A 52 -5.42 -3.74 14.21
C VAL A 52 -4.86 -2.61 13.35
N GLN A 53 -5.62 -2.12 12.37
CA GLN A 53 -5.22 -0.98 11.54
C GLN A 53 -4.98 0.28 12.40
N LEU A 54 -5.88 0.58 13.34
CA LEU A 54 -5.75 1.73 14.24
C LEU A 54 -4.49 1.62 15.11
N VAL A 55 -4.23 0.45 15.69
CA VAL A 55 -3.04 0.20 16.51
C VAL A 55 -1.76 0.41 15.69
N ILE A 56 -1.71 -0.11 14.45
CA ILE A 56 -0.56 0.08 13.56
C ILE A 56 -0.37 1.57 13.24
N CYS A 57 -1.45 2.30 12.91
CA CYS A 57 -1.37 3.74 12.66
C CYS A 57 -0.82 4.51 13.87
N ILE A 58 -1.29 4.19 15.08
CA ILE A 58 -0.82 4.84 16.32
C ILE A 58 0.68 4.58 16.51
N LEU A 59 1.14 3.34 16.32
CA LEU A 59 2.55 2.97 16.46
C LEU A 59 3.45 3.71 15.46
N ILE A 60 2.99 3.89 14.21
CA ILE A 60 3.75 4.60 13.18
C ILE A 60 3.78 6.11 13.44
N ILE A 61 2.69 6.68 13.96
CA ILE A 61 2.56 8.13 14.20
C ILE A 61 3.26 8.55 15.50
N LEU A 62 3.36 7.68 16.50
CA LEU A 62 3.95 7.98 17.82
C LEU A 62 5.31 8.72 17.75
N PRO A 63 6.28 8.33 16.90
CA PRO A 63 7.57 9.02 16.79
C PRO A 63 7.47 10.45 16.23
N SER A 64 6.38 10.78 15.54
CA SER A 64 6.17 12.10 14.92
C SER A 64 6.10 13.22 15.95
N PHE A 65 5.65 12.93 17.17
CA PHE A 65 5.56 13.93 18.25
C PHE A 65 6.94 14.38 18.76
N ALA A 66 7.99 13.60 18.52
CA ALA A 66 9.32 13.86 19.06
C ALA A 66 10.13 14.87 18.21
N SER A 67 9.93 14.91 16.88
CA SER A 67 10.68 15.82 15.99
C SER A 67 9.94 16.11 14.69
N THR A 68 10.07 17.34 14.22
CA THR A 68 9.56 17.79 12.91
C THR A 68 10.22 17.04 11.75
N ILE A 69 11.44 16.53 11.94
CA ILE A 69 12.14 15.71 10.94
C ILE A 69 11.39 14.40 10.70
N TYR A 70 10.91 13.74 11.76
CA TYR A 70 10.15 12.49 11.65
C TYR A 70 8.81 12.71 10.95
N TRP A 71 8.12 13.81 11.29
CA TRP A 71 6.86 14.16 10.63
C TRP A 71 7.03 14.35 9.12
N GLN A 72 8.05 15.12 8.70
CA GLN A 72 8.34 15.32 7.28
C GLN A 72 8.73 14.01 6.59
N ALA A 73 9.53 13.17 7.24
CA ALA A 73 9.92 11.87 6.71
C ALA A 73 8.71 10.94 6.48
N ILE A 74 7.75 10.90 7.41
CA ILE A 74 6.52 10.09 7.28
C ILE A 74 5.66 10.60 6.11
N MET A 75 5.50 11.91 6.00
CA MET A 75 4.72 12.50 4.90
C MET A 75 5.33 12.21 3.53
N SER A 76 6.65 12.39 3.37
CA SER A 76 7.35 12.05 2.14
C SER A 76 7.26 10.55 1.83
N THR A 77 7.40 9.69 2.84
CA THR A 77 7.26 8.24 2.70
C THR A 77 5.86 7.83 2.24
N ALA A 78 4.82 8.46 2.79
CA ALA A 78 3.43 8.19 2.42
C ALA A 78 3.16 8.52 0.95
N VAL A 79 3.65 9.69 0.48
CA VAL A 79 3.53 10.09 -0.93
C VAL A 79 4.21 9.08 -1.84
N ILE A 80 5.45 8.69 -1.54
CA ILE A 80 6.19 7.75 -2.38
C ILE A 80 5.52 6.36 -2.38
N SER A 81 5.05 5.91 -1.21
CA SER A 81 4.38 4.61 -1.08
C SER A 81 3.10 4.53 -1.94
N VAL A 82 2.30 5.60 -1.95
CA VAL A 82 1.11 5.69 -2.82
C VAL A 82 1.50 5.69 -4.30
N ASN A 83 2.56 6.41 -4.68
CA ASN A 83 3.06 6.39 -6.06
C ASN A 83 3.46 4.98 -6.51
N ILE A 84 4.22 4.26 -5.68
CA ILE A 84 4.63 2.87 -5.96
C ILE A 84 3.40 1.95 -6.04
N SER A 85 2.43 2.12 -5.14
CA SER A 85 1.21 1.32 -5.13
C SER A 85 0.38 1.49 -6.41
N TYR A 86 0.36 2.69 -7.00
CA TYR A 86 -0.29 2.90 -8.30
C TYR A 86 0.49 2.29 -9.47
N GLY A 87 1.82 2.20 -9.36
CA GLY A 87 2.68 1.52 -10.34
C GLY A 87 2.53 0.00 -10.35
N LEU A 88 2.24 -0.62 -9.20
CA LEU A 88 2.18 -2.07 -9.07
C LEU A 88 1.17 -2.77 -10.01
N PRO A 89 -0.11 -2.36 -10.11
CA PRO A 89 -1.05 -2.99 -11.04
C PRO A 89 -0.69 -2.74 -12.52
N LEU A 90 -0.08 -1.58 -12.83
CA LEU A 90 0.42 -1.25 -14.17
C LEU A 90 1.54 -2.21 -14.59
N LEU A 91 2.50 -2.44 -13.68
CA LEU A 91 3.57 -3.43 -13.81
C LEU A 91 3.03 -4.85 -13.97
N CYS A 92 2.13 -5.28 -13.09
CA CYS A 92 1.51 -6.62 -13.17
C CYS A 92 0.82 -6.84 -14.51
N ARG A 93 0.11 -5.83 -15.02
CA ARG A 93 -0.54 -5.89 -16.34
C ARG A 93 0.46 -6.04 -17.48
N LEU A 94 1.62 -5.39 -17.40
CA LEU A 94 2.67 -5.46 -18.42
C LEU A 94 3.35 -6.83 -18.44
N ILE A 95 3.59 -7.42 -17.26
CA ILE A 95 4.34 -8.68 -17.11
C ILE A 95 3.43 -9.91 -17.31
N TRP A 96 2.29 -9.98 -16.62
CA TRP A 96 1.45 -11.20 -16.57
C TRP A 96 0.25 -11.18 -17.51
N THR A 97 -0.29 -10.00 -17.85
CA THR A 97 -1.62 -9.90 -18.47
C THR A 97 -1.60 -9.28 -19.86
N ARG A 98 -0.49 -9.42 -20.59
CA ARG A 98 -0.36 -8.90 -21.96
C ARG A 98 -1.44 -9.41 -22.91
N ASN A 99 -1.92 -10.65 -22.73
CA ASN A 99 -2.86 -11.31 -23.66
C ASN A 99 -4.07 -12.03 -23.02
N LYS A 100 -4.23 -12.03 -21.68
CA LYS A 100 -5.22 -12.87 -20.98
C LYS A 100 -6.38 -12.12 -20.31
N MET A 101 -6.44 -10.78 -20.41
CA MET A 101 -7.55 -10.03 -19.81
C MET A 101 -8.78 -10.04 -20.72
N PRO A 102 -9.98 -10.40 -20.22
CA PRO A 102 -11.21 -10.19 -20.95
C PRO A 102 -11.37 -8.69 -21.27
N LYS A 103 -11.71 -8.36 -22.52
CA LYS A 103 -11.92 -6.98 -22.94
C LYS A 103 -13.15 -6.43 -22.22
N GLY A 104 -12.95 -5.49 -21.30
CA GLY A 104 -14.04 -4.74 -20.67
C GLY A 104 -14.76 -3.83 -21.66
N PRO A 105 -15.90 -3.22 -21.25
CA PRO A 105 -16.72 -2.34 -22.10
C PRO A 105 -15.95 -1.11 -22.62
N PHE A 106 -14.88 -0.72 -21.93
CA PHE A 106 -13.95 0.31 -22.38
C PHE A 106 -12.56 -0.29 -22.57
N SER A 107 -12.02 -0.20 -23.80
CA SER A 107 -10.66 -0.60 -24.10
C SER A 107 -9.98 0.44 -24.99
N LEU A 108 -8.79 0.89 -24.60
CA LEU A 108 -7.93 1.73 -25.46
C LEU A 108 -7.30 0.94 -26.62
N GLY A 109 -7.75 -0.31 -26.85
CA GLY A 109 -7.22 -1.20 -27.88
C GLY A 109 -5.70 -1.29 -27.85
N LYS A 110 -5.07 -0.99 -28.99
CA LYS A 110 -3.61 -1.08 -29.20
C LYS A 110 -2.81 -0.04 -28.42
N PHE A 111 -3.42 1.08 -28.02
CA PHE A 111 -2.74 2.14 -27.25
C PHE A 111 -2.62 1.81 -25.76
N SER A 112 -3.34 0.79 -25.27
CA SER A 112 -3.29 0.41 -23.86
C SER A 112 -1.91 -0.09 -23.40
N LEU A 113 -1.16 -0.78 -24.27
CA LEU A 113 0.16 -1.30 -23.96
C LEU A 113 1.26 -0.21 -23.89
N PRO A 114 1.43 0.67 -24.90
CA PRO A 114 2.44 1.73 -24.84
C PRO A 114 2.15 2.74 -23.73
N LEU A 115 0.88 3.10 -23.50
CA LEU A 115 0.53 4.00 -22.40
C LEU A 115 0.86 3.39 -21.04
N ASN A 116 0.59 2.10 -20.84
CA ASN A 116 0.97 1.41 -19.61
C ASN A 116 2.49 1.41 -19.40
N ALA A 117 3.29 1.16 -20.44
CA ALA A 117 4.74 1.22 -20.37
C ALA A 117 5.24 2.63 -19.99
N ILE A 118 4.68 3.68 -20.59
CA ILE A 118 5.00 5.08 -20.25
C ILE A 118 4.64 5.37 -18.79
N SER A 119 3.47 4.93 -18.32
CA SER A 119 3.06 5.12 -16.92
C SER A 119 3.98 4.40 -15.93
N VAL A 120 4.44 3.19 -16.26
CA VAL A 120 5.42 2.47 -15.43
C VAL A 120 6.73 3.24 -15.34
N ILE A 121 7.28 3.68 -16.49
CA ILE A 121 8.52 4.47 -16.52
C ILE A 121 8.35 5.76 -15.71
N TRP A 122 7.19 6.41 -15.84
CA TRP A 122 6.87 7.63 -15.09
C TRP A 122 6.83 7.39 -13.58
N VAL A 123 6.18 6.31 -13.12
CA VAL A 123 6.14 5.98 -11.69
C VAL A 123 7.54 5.65 -11.16
N CYS A 124 8.36 4.92 -11.92
CA CYS A 124 9.75 4.65 -11.55
C CYS A 124 10.57 5.94 -11.46
N PHE A 125 10.43 6.84 -12.43
CA PHE A 125 11.09 8.14 -12.46
C PHE A 125 10.71 9.00 -11.24
N PHE A 126 9.42 9.09 -10.93
CA PHE A 126 8.93 9.81 -9.74
C PHE A 126 9.42 9.19 -8.44
N GLY A 127 9.45 7.85 -8.34
CA GLY A 127 9.95 7.16 -7.16
C GLY A 127 11.41 7.51 -6.85
N ILE A 128 12.26 7.60 -7.88
CA ILE A 128 13.68 7.96 -7.74
C ILE A 128 13.84 9.44 -7.36
N ILE A 129 13.13 10.34 -8.04
CA ILE A 129 13.24 11.79 -7.79
C ILE A 129 12.76 12.15 -6.39
N LEU A 130 11.67 11.55 -5.92
CA LEU A 130 11.13 11.83 -4.60
C LEU A 130 12.05 11.32 -3.47
N CYS A 131 12.97 10.39 -3.76
CA CYS A 131 14.01 9.98 -2.82
C CYS A 131 15.15 11.00 -2.70
N PHE A 132 15.30 11.92 -3.66
CA PHE A 132 16.36 12.93 -3.63
C PHE A 132 16.01 14.07 -2.66
N PRO A 133 16.98 14.58 -1.87
CA PRO A 133 16.76 15.74 -1.01
C PRO A 133 16.58 17.01 -1.84
N SER A 134 15.60 17.84 -1.47
CA SER A 134 15.27 19.08 -2.19
C SER A 134 16.19 20.27 -1.87
N VAL A 135 17.12 20.12 -0.92
CA VAL A 135 18.01 21.18 -0.45
C VAL A 135 19.46 20.70 -0.35
N SER A 136 20.40 21.58 -0.71
CA SER A 136 21.85 21.38 -0.55
C SER A 136 22.37 22.49 0.38
N PRO A 137 23.22 22.21 1.40
CA PRO A 137 23.92 20.96 1.69
C PRO A 137 23.11 19.91 2.47
N VAL A 138 23.40 18.63 2.19
CA VAL A 138 22.80 17.49 2.89
C VAL A 138 23.42 17.32 4.28
N THR A 139 22.61 17.54 5.31
CA THR A 139 22.92 17.33 6.73
C THR A 139 21.96 16.27 7.26
N THR A 140 22.26 15.60 8.38
CA THR A 140 21.35 14.63 9.02
C THR A 140 19.93 15.16 9.28
N LYS A 141 19.79 16.49 9.40
CA LYS A 141 18.52 17.20 9.56
C LYS A 141 17.79 17.53 8.25
N THR A 142 18.49 17.57 7.11
CA THR A 142 17.93 17.92 5.78
C THR A 142 17.87 16.74 4.82
N MET A 143 18.43 15.58 5.19
CA MET A 143 18.34 14.35 4.42
C MET A 143 16.89 13.84 4.38
N ASN A 144 16.44 13.44 3.19
CA ASN A 144 15.15 12.78 3.06
C ASN A 144 15.24 11.35 3.60
N TRP A 145 14.77 11.13 4.83
CA TRP A 145 14.73 9.82 5.47
C TRP A 145 13.69 8.86 4.87
N ALA A 146 12.88 9.31 3.90
CA ALA A 146 11.86 8.49 3.28
C ALA A 146 12.44 7.25 2.58
N SER A 147 13.61 7.36 1.94
CA SER A 147 14.24 6.23 1.26
C SER A 147 14.54 5.08 2.22
N LEU A 148 14.96 5.39 3.45
CA LEU A 148 15.22 4.39 4.48
C LEU A 148 13.91 3.71 4.93
N MET A 149 12.87 4.51 5.19
CA MET A 149 11.56 3.99 5.61
C MET A 149 10.94 3.09 4.53
N ILE A 150 11.03 3.50 3.26
CA ILE A 150 10.55 2.71 2.11
C ILE A 150 11.33 1.41 1.99
N GLY A 151 12.67 1.47 2.10
CA GLY A 151 13.52 0.28 2.08
C GLY A 151 13.09 -0.72 3.15
N ALA A 152 12.89 -0.26 4.38
CA ALA A 152 12.43 -1.10 5.48
C ALA A 152 11.05 -1.74 5.21
N VAL A 153 10.09 -0.96 4.70
CA VAL A 153 8.74 -1.45 4.37
C VAL A 153 8.77 -2.47 3.23
N MET A 154 9.55 -2.20 2.18
CA MET A 154 9.71 -3.12 1.04
C MET A 154 10.36 -4.43 1.49
N THR A 155 11.42 -4.36 2.29
CA THR A 155 12.06 -5.55 2.86
C THR A 155 11.10 -6.34 3.74
N PHE A 156 10.35 -5.67 4.61
CA PHE A 156 9.32 -6.32 5.43
C PHE A 156 8.25 -7.01 4.56
N SER A 157 7.77 -6.35 3.51
CA SER A 157 6.78 -6.90 2.57
C SER A 157 7.30 -8.14 1.85
N VAL A 158 8.56 -8.11 1.38
CA VAL A 158 9.19 -9.26 0.72
C VAL A 158 9.38 -10.42 1.70
N ILE A 159 9.90 -10.16 2.90
CA ILE A 159 10.04 -11.18 3.95
C ILE A 159 8.68 -11.78 4.28
N PHE A 160 7.65 -10.95 4.45
CA PHE A 160 6.30 -11.38 4.71
C PHE A 160 5.75 -12.27 3.59
N TRP A 161 6.01 -11.94 2.33
CA TRP A 161 5.66 -12.78 1.19
C TRP A 161 6.35 -14.15 1.25
N PHE A 162 7.64 -14.20 1.57
CA PHE A 162 8.38 -15.46 1.64
C PHE A 162 7.89 -16.35 2.79
N VAL A 163 7.55 -15.75 3.93
CA VAL A 163 7.08 -16.46 5.13
C VAL A 163 5.61 -16.90 5.00
N SER A 164 4.71 -16.03 4.52
CA SER A 164 3.26 -16.29 4.48
C SER A 164 2.79 -16.81 3.11
N GLY A 165 3.30 -16.23 2.03
CA GLY A 165 2.85 -16.47 0.65
C GLY A 165 3.21 -17.87 0.13
N ARG A 166 4.42 -18.37 0.41
CA ARG A 166 4.85 -19.70 -0.07
C ARG A 166 4.05 -20.84 0.59
N HIS A 167 3.64 -20.69 1.85
CA HIS A 167 3.00 -21.78 2.59
C HIS A 167 1.47 -21.84 2.47
N LYS A 168 0.80 -20.72 2.15
CA LYS A 168 -0.67 -20.66 2.08
C LYS A 168 -1.26 -20.66 0.67
N HIS A 169 -0.59 -20.07 -0.33
CA HIS A 169 -1.11 -20.09 -1.71
C HIS A 169 -1.07 -21.49 -2.34
N ILE A 170 -0.06 -22.31 -2.02
CA ILE A 170 0.04 -23.68 -2.53
C ILE A 170 -1.12 -24.56 -2.02
N ARG A 171 -1.51 -24.41 -0.74
CA ARG A 171 -2.64 -25.15 -0.15
C ARG A 171 -4.03 -24.73 -0.67
N ALA A 172 -4.15 -23.52 -1.22
CA ALA A 172 -5.42 -23.05 -1.80
C ALA A 172 -5.65 -23.63 -3.21
N ILE A 173 -4.57 -23.87 -3.97
CA ILE A 173 -4.64 -24.54 -5.28
C ILE A 173 -4.90 -26.05 -5.11
N GLU A 174 -4.39 -26.66 -4.04
CA GLU A 174 -4.57 -28.10 -3.76
C GLU A 174 -5.99 -28.45 -3.24
N LYS A 175 -6.82 -27.44 -2.95
CA LYS A 175 -8.21 -27.61 -2.48
C LYS A 175 -9.28 -27.24 -3.52
N GLN A 176 -8.89 -26.80 -4.72
CA GLN A 176 -9.78 -26.60 -5.86
C GLN A 176 -9.64 -27.76 -6.84
#